data_AF-A0A7S2I837-F1
#
_entry.id   AF-A0A7S2I837-F1
#
_cell.length_a   1.000
_cell.length_b   1.000
_cell.length_c   1.000
_cell.angle_alpha   90.00
_cell.angle_beta   90.00
_cell.angle_gamma   90.00
#
_symmetry.space_group_name_H-M   'P 1'
#
loop_
_entity.id
_entity.type
_entity.pdbx_description
1 polymer ?
#
loop_
_entity_poly.entity_id
_entity_poly.type
_entity_poly.pdbx_seq_one_letter_code
_entity_poly.pdbx_strand_id
1 'polypeptide(L)'
;LTVMNMLIGVICEVVSSVAVAEKELATATFVRDKMRALFDEFGALDDDEISRDEFLVVLQNPKAIQVLTEAGLDVEALVDQAEALFVSEQIDGKGERTVNFTEFVEMVLSMRNSCTATVKDVIALRKFTRTVISQTSDQLARIESHLEREAGSRRGIE
;
A
#
# COMPACT_ATOMS: atom_id res chain seq x y z
N LEU A 1 -19.22 -44.84 4.89
CA LEU A 1 -18.02 -44.38 4.17
C LEU A 1 -18.11 -42.91 3.76
N THR A 2 -19.24 -42.44 3.21
CA THR A 2 -19.43 -41.02 2.81
C THR A 2 -19.34 -40.02 3.95
N VAL A 3 -19.94 -40.31 5.11
CA VAL A 3 -19.90 -39.42 6.29
C VAL A 3 -18.47 -39.25 6.82
N MET A 4 -17.69 -40.32 6.85
CA MET A 4 -16.31 -40.29 7.34
C MET A 4 -15.41 -39.44 6.43
N ASN A 5 -15.58 -39.56 5.11
CA ASN A 5 -14.84 -38.75 4.15
C ASN A 5 -15.26 -37.26 4.18
N MET A 6 -16.53 -36.97 4.48
CA MET A 6 -17.02 -35.60 4.65
C MET A 6 -16.49 -34.94 5.94
N LEU A 7 -16.39 -35.70 7.04
CA LEU A 7 -15.81 -35.22 8.30
C LEU A 7 -14.30 -34.94 8.18
N ILE A 8 -13.57 -35.78 7.46
CA ILE A 8 -12.15 -35.54 7.16
C ILE A 8 -11.98 -34.23 6.36
N GLY A 9 -12.87 -33.98 5.39
CA GLY A 9 -12.88 -32.72 4.62
C GLY A 9 -13.02 -31.48 5.51
N VAL A 10 -13.98 -31.48 6.43
CA VAL A 10 -14.20 -30.34 7.36
C VAL A 10 -13.00 -30.13 8.28
N ILE A 11 -12.38 -31.21 8.79
CA ILE A 11 -11.19 -31.09 9.64
C ILE A 11 -10.01 -30.54 8.84
N CYS A 12 -9.79 -31.00 7.61
CA CYS A 12 -8.75 -30.47 6.74
C CYS A 12 -8.95 -28.99 6.42
N GLU A 13 -10.19 -28.55 6.20
CA GLU A 13 -10.52 -27.14 5.97
C GLU A 13 -10.19 -26.27 7.19
N VAL A 14 -10.63 -26.69 8.38
CA VAL A 14 -10.32 -25.97 9.63
C VAL A 14 -8.82 -25.94 9.90
N VAL A 15 -8.12 -27.08 9.79
CA VAL A 15 -6.66 -27.14 9.99
C VAL A 15 -5.92 -26.27 8.99
N SER A 16 -6.35 -26.25 7.72
CA SER A 16 -5.76 -25.38 6.70
C SER A 16 -5.99 -23.90 7.03
N SER A 17 -7.19 -23.53 7.46
CA SER A 17 -7.49 -22.14 7.84
C SER A 17 -6.70 -21.67 9.07
N VAL A 18 -6.56 -22.54 10.08
CA VAL A 18 -5.79 -22.26 11.30
C VAL A 18 -4.30 -22.16 10.97
N ALA A 19 -3.78 -23.05 10.13
CA ALA A 19 -2.38 -23.01 9.70
C ALA A 19 -2.04 -21.73 8.93
N VAL A 20 -2.95 -21.21 8.10
CA VAL A 20 -2.78 -19.91 7.43
C VAL A 20 -2.76 -18.79 8.46
N ALA A 21 -3.72 -18.74 9.38
CA ALA A 21 -3.80 -17.70 10.41
C ALA A 21 -2.58 -17.69 11.35
N GLU A 22 -2.13 -18.86 11.81
CA GLU A 22 -0.93 -18.98 12.65
C GLU A 22 0.33 -18.56 11.89
N LYS A 23 0.44 -18.94 10.61
CA LYS A 23 1.56 -18.52 9.77
C LYS A 23 1.56 -17.00 9.58
N GLU A 24 0.41 -16.39 9.35
CA GLU A 24 0.28 -14.93 9.24
C GLU A 24 0.71 -14.24 10.54
N LEU A 25 0.25 -14.72 11.70
CA LEU A 25 0.64 -14.19 13.00
C LEU A 25 2.14 -14.33 13.26
N ALA A 26 2.72 -15.50 12.99
CA ALA A 26 4.15 -15.73 13.15
C ALA A 26 4.98 -14.80 12.25
N THR A 27 4.53 -14.59 11.01
CA THR A 27 5.22 -13.72 10.06
C THR A 27 5.03 -12.24 10.41
N ALA A 28 3.90 -11.85 11.02
CA ALA A 28 3.67 -10.50 11.51
C ALA A 28 4.61 -10.15 12.68
N THR A 29 4.71 -11.06 13.66
CA THR A 29 5.65 -10.92 14.78
C THR A 29 7.09 -10.87 14.29
N PHE A 30 7.48 -11.74 13.36
CA PHE A 30 8.83 -11.72 12.77
C PHE A 30 9.19 -10.37 12.15
N VAL A 31 8.25 -9.72 11.44
CA VAL A 31 8.50 -8.40 10.84
C VAL A 31 8.62 -7.32 11.88
N ARG A 32 7.72 -7.32 12.86
CA ARG A 32 7.78 -6.36 13.96
C ARG A 32 9.15 -6.41 14.65
N ASP A 33 9.62 -7.62 14.97
CA ASP A 33 10.89 -7.82 15.65
C ASP A 33 12.07 -7.38 14.79
N LYS A 34 12.04 -7.69 13.49
CA LYS A 34 13.09 -7.31 12.53
C LYS A 34 13.13 -5.81 12.27
N MET A 35 11.97 -5.18 12.11
CA MET A 35 11.87 -3.73 11.98
C MET A 35 12.38 -3.04 13.24
N ARG A 36 11.95 -3.48 14.42
CA ARG A 36 12.42 -2.89 15.68
C ARG A 36 13.94 -2.97 15.81
N ALA A 37 14.52 -4.14 15.50
CA ALA A 37 15.98 -4.30 15.51
C ALA A 37 16.70 -3.39 14.50
N LEU A 38 16.11 -3.12 13.33
CA LEU A 38 16.68 -2.19 12.36
C LEU A 38 16.62 -0.75 12.88
N PHE A 39 15.46 -0.29 13.33
CA PHE A 39 15.30 1.08 13.82
C PHE A 39 16.16 1.35 15.08
N ASP A 40 16.30 0.35 15.96
CA ASP A 40 17.21 0.41 17.11
C ASP A 40 18.69 0.49 16.66
N GLU A 41 19.09 -0.24 15.61
CA GLU A 41 20.45 -0.19 15.04
C GLU A 41 20.79 1.19 14.45
N PHE A 42 19.79 1.88 13.91
CA PHE A 42 19.96 3.23 13.34
C PHE A 42 19.72 4.36 14.35
N GLY A 43 19.32 4.06 15.59
CA GLY A 43 18.99 5.07 16.60
C GLY A 43 17.83 5.97 16.17
N ALA A 44 16.89 5.40 15.42
CA ALA A 44 15.85 6.11 14.66
C ALA A 44 14.45 5.91 15.27
N LEU A 45 14.41 5.58 16.57
CA LEU A 45 13.19 5.24 17.31
C LEU A 45 13.25 5.98 18.65
N ASP A 46 12.73 7.21 18.66
CA ASP A 46 12.60 8.02 19.87
C ASP A 46 11.16 7.86 20.39
N ASP A 47 10.99 7.45 21.64
CA ASP A 47 9.68 7.25 22.30
C ASP A 47 8.63 6.41 21.53
N ASP A 48 9.05 5.33 20.85
CA ASP A 48 8.17 4.49 20.01
C ASP A 48 7.52 5.27 18.84
N GLU A 49 8.10 6.39 18.44
CA GLU A 49 7.70 7.18 17.27
C GLU A 49 8.77 7.13 16.18
N ILE A 50 8.32 7.18 14.92
CA ILE A 50 9.17 7.23 13.74
C ILE A 50 8.88 8.53 13.00
N SER A 51 9.90 9.35 12.77
CA SER A 51 9.80 10.51 11.88
C SER A 51 10.00 10.12 10.42
N ARG A 52 9.53 10.99 9.51
CA ARG A 52 9.72 10.80 8.06
C ARG A 52 11.19 10.68 7.67
N ASP A 53 12.07 11.51 8.24
CA ASP A 53 13.48 11.53 7.87
C ASP A 53 14.20 10.27 8.35
N GLU A 54 13.89 9.81 9.56
CA GLU A 54 14.35 8.52 10.09
C GLU A 54 13.91 7.35 9.22
N PHE A 55 12.64 7.35 8.82
CA PHE A 55 12.11 6.35 7.92
C PHE A 55 12.85 6.31 6.57
N LEU A 56 13.11 7.47 5.97
CA LEU A 56 13.87 7.57 4.72
C LEU A 56 15.32 7.12 4.88
N VAL A 57 15.96 7.42 6.02
CA VAL A 57 17.32 6.96 6.34
C VAL A 57 17.37 5.44 6.44
N VAL A 58 16.39 4.82 7.09
CA VAL A 58 16.27 3.36 7.17
C VAL A 58 16.09 2.76 5.78
N LEU A 59 15.21 3.34 4.94
CA LEU A 59 15.00 2.86 3.58
C LEU A 59 16.17 3.07 2.61
N GLN A 60 17.10 3.97 2.92
CA GLN A 60 18.34 4.12 2.14
C GLN A 60 19.36 3.00 2.43
N ASN A 61 19.17 2.24 3.51
CA ASN A 61 20.11 1.19 3.87
C ASN A 61 19.79 -0.13 3.15
N PRO A 62 20.73 -0.70 2.37
CA PRO A 62 20.50 -1.95 1.65
C PRO A 62 20.21 -3.14 2.58
N LYS A 63 20.72 -3.13 3.81
CA LYS A 63 20.43 -4.15 4.83
C LYS A 63 18.96 -4.09 5.27
N ALA A 64 18.42 -2.89 5.44
CA ALA A 64 17.00 -2.71 5.77
C ALA A 64 16.12 -3.15 4.60
N ILE A 65 16.44 -2.75 3.36
CA ILE A 65 15.72 -3.19 2.15
C ILE A 65 15.70 -4.73 2.04
N GLN A 66 16.84 -5.38 2.29
CA GLN A 66 16.93 -6.83 2.25
C GLN A 66 16.01 -7.49 3.30
N VAL A 67 16.05 -7.01 4.54
CA VAL A 67 15.21 -7.54 5.63
C VAL A 67 13.72 -7.31 5.37
N LEU A 68 13.35 -6.14 4.83
CA LEU A 68 11.97 -5.82 4.43
C LEU A 68 11.50 -6.70 3.27
N THR A 69 12.38 -6.99 2.32
CA THR A 69 12.08 -7.88 1.18
C THR A 69 11.97 -9.35 1.62
N GLU A 70 12.84 -9.81 2.52
CA GLU A 70 12.75 -11.15 3.16
C GLU A 70 11.45 -11.28 3.98
N ALA A 71 10.97 -10.18 4.53
CA ALA A 71 9.67 -10.06 5.15
C ALA A 71 8.49 -10.06 4.16
N GLY A 72 8.72 -10.12 2.84
CA GLY A 72 7.65 -10.10 1.84
C GLY A 72 6.96 -8.74 1.71
N LEU A 73 7.63 -7.66 2.10
CA LEU A 73 7.18 -6.29 1.86
C LEU A 73 7.74 -5.80 0.53
N ASP A 74 6.90 -5.10 -0.21
CA ASP A 74 7.32 -4.38 -1.41
C ASP A 74 7.85 -3.01 -0.98
N VAL A 75 9.18 -2.85 -1.04
CA VAL A 75 9.87 -1.63 -0.61
C VAL A 75 9.53 -0.45 -1.53
N GLU A 76 9.30 -0.70 -2.82
CA GLU A 76 8.94 0.35 -3.78
C GLU A 76 7.53 0.87 -3.46
N ALA A 77 6.58 -0.04 -3.26
CA ALA A 77 5.23 0.33 -2.82
C ALA A 77 5.22 1.04 -1.45
N LEU A 78 6.14 0.67 -0.55
CA LEU A 78 6.28 1.29 0.75
C LEU A 78 6.80 2.73 0.66
N VAL A 79 7.70 3.05 -0.27
CA VAL A 79 8.14 4.44 -0.53
C VAL A 79 7.00 5.31 -1.03
N ASP A 80 6.22 4.79 -1.99
CA ASP A 80 5.07 5.51 -2.56
C ASP A 80 3.98 5.78 -1.52
N GLN A 81 3.70 4.80 -0.65
CA GLN A 81 2.72 4.99 0.41
C GLN A 81 3.27 5.77 1.59
N ALA A 82 4.57 5.76 1.87
CA ALA A 82 5.15 6.54 2.95
C ALA A 82 4.83 8.04 2.82
N GLU A 83 4.79 8.57 1.60
CA GLU A 83 4.31 9.93 1.39
C GLU A 83 2.87 10.13 1.88
N ALA A 84 1.99 9.15 1.68
CA ALA A 84 0.63 9.18 2.22
C ALA A 84 0.57 8.95 3.75
N LEU A 85 1.41 8.06 4.29
CA LEU A 85 1.48 7.73 5.73
C LEU A 85 1.80 8.96 6.57
N PHE A 86 2.78 9.73 6.12
CA PHE A 86 3.17 10.97 6.77
C PHE A 86 2.41 12.18 6.19
N VAL A 87 1.23 12.05 5.57
CA VAL A 87 0.43 13.19 5.06
C VAL A 87 -0.91 13.36 5.76
N SER A 88 -1.49 12.30 6.31
CA SER A 88 -2.73 12.39 7.09
C SER A 88 -2.47 12.76 8.55
N GLU A 89 -3.22 13.74 9.06
CA GLU A 89 -3.37 14.13 10.48
C GLU A 89 -2.61 15.35 11.04
N GLN A 90 -2.30 16.37 10.25
CA GLN A 90 -2.24 17.73 10.82
C GLN A 90 -3.04 18.76 10.01
N ILE A 91 -4.15 19.18 10.62
CA ILE A 91 -4.95 20.35 10.26
C ILE A 91 -4.19 21.67 10.54
N ASP A 92 -3.08 21.62 11.29
CA ASP A 92 -2.28 22.77 11.69
C ASP A 92 -0.81 22.55 11.32
N GLY A 93 -0.40 23.02 10.14
CA GLY A 93 0.90 22.72 9.52
C GLY A 93 2.15 23.24 10.24
N LYS A 94 2.45 22.74 11.45
CA LYS A 94 3.62 23.13 12.26
C LYS A 94 4.24 22.02 13.13
N GLY A 95 3.89 20.75 12.99
CA GLY A 95 4.57 19.65 13.68
C GLY A 95 5.43 18.79 12.75
N GLU A 96 6.59 18.34 13.25
CA GLU A 96 7.29 17.18 12.69
C GLU A 96 6.32 16.00 12.66
N ARG A 97 6.21 15.34 11.50
CA ARG A 97 5.22 14.29 11.28
C ARG A 97 5.83 12.98 11.76
N THR A 98 5.48 12.60 12.98
CA THR A 98 5.84 11.32 13.58
C THR A 98 4.66 10.36 13.52
N VAL A 99 4.94 9.07 13.38
CA VAL A 99 3.95 7.98 13.41
C VAL A 99 4.37 6.99 14.49
N ASN A 100 3.42 6.48 15.26
CA ASN A 100 3.73 5.46 16.27
C ASN A 100 4.24 4.18 15.59
N PHE A 101 5.30 3.58 16.14
CA PHE A 101 5.89 2.33 15.65
C PHE A 101 4.85 1.21 15.49
N THR A 102 3.90 1.11 16.42
CA THR A 102 2.85 0.08 16.37
C THR A 102 1.93 0.28 15.17
N GLU A 103 1.48 1.52 14.94
CA GLU A 103 0.63 1.90 13.82
C GLU A 103 1.36 1.74 12.48
N PHE A 104 2.62 2.15 12.44
CA PHE A 104 3.50 1.96 11.29
C PHE A 104 3.64 0.46 10.94
N VAL A 105 3.93 -0.40 11.92
CA VAL A 105 4.07 -1.85 11.69
C VAL A 105 2.74 -2.46 11.22
N GLU A 106 1.60 -2.09 11.81
CA GLU A 106 0.29 -2.59 11.38
C GLU A 106 -0.02 -2.19 9.94
N MET A 107 0.28 -0.95 9.58
CA MET A 107 0.09 -0.44 8.23
C MET A 107 1.02 -1.14 7.23
N VAL A 108 2.29 -1.29 7.55
CA VAL A 108 3.25 -2.04 6.73
C VAL A 108 2.81 -3.50 6.54
N LEU A 109 2.30 -4.13 7.60
CA LEU A 109 1.75 -5.48 7.52
C LEU A 109 0.50 -5.53 6.64
N SER A 110 -0.31 -4.47 6.59
CA SER A 110 -1.45 -4.35 5.67
C SER A 110 -1.03 -4.20 4.19
N MET A 111 0.18 -3.69 3.95
CA MET A 111 0.77 -3.55 2.62
C MET A 111 1.48 -4.82 2.13
N ARG A 112 1.74 -5.78 3.03
CA ARG A 112 2.26 -7.10 2.64
C ARG A 112 1.28 -7.73 1.65
N ASN A 113 1.81 -8.23 0.55
CA ASN A 113 1.07 -8.75 -0.62
C ASN A 113 0.30 -10.07 -0.36
N SER A 114 -0.22 -10.29 0.86
CA SER A 114 -1.16 -11.37 1.18
C SER A 114 -2.63 -10.94 1.14
N CYS A 115 -2.93 -9.68 0.80
CA CYS A 115 -4.30 -9.29 0.50
C CYS A 115 -4.76 -9.97 -0.79
N THR A 116 -5.46 -11.09 -0.64
CA THR A 116 -6.21 -11.71 -1.72
C THR A 116 -7.18 -10.65 -2.27
N ALA A 117 -6.89 -10.11 -3.45
CA ALA A 117 -7.71 -9.08 -4.07
C ALA A 117 -9.16 -9.56 -4.13
N THR A 118 -10.03 -8.85 -3.43
CA THR A 118 -11.44 -9.21 -3.35
C THR A 118 -12.19 -8.67 -4.56
N VAL A 119 -13.39 -9.21 -4.80
CA VAL A 119 -14.28 -8.67 -5.84
C VAL A 119 -14.59 -7.18 -5.61
N LYS A 120 -14.57 -6.71 -4.36
CA LYS A 120 -14.74 -5.28 -4.04
C LYS A 120 -13.59 -4.44 -4.60
N ASP A 121 -12.37 -4.93 -4.51
CA ASP A 121 -11.17 -4.24 -5.02
C ASP A 121 -11.22 -4.14 -6.54
N VAL A 122 -11.65 -5.20 -7.23
CA VAL A 122 -11.87 -5.20 -8.68
C VAL A 122 -12.98 -4.22 -9.08
N ILE A 123 -14.06 -4.14 -8.31
CA ILE A 123 -15.14 -3.17 -8.56
C ILE A 123 -14.64 -1.73 -8.34
N ALA A 124 -13.85 -1.49 -7.30
CA ALA A 124 -13.26 -0.19 -7.01
C ALA A 124 -12.35 0.25 -8.16
N LEU A 125 -11.45 -0.62 -8.60
CA LEU A 125 -10.57 -0.39 -9.74
C LEU A 125 -11.38 -0.10 -11.02
N ARG A 126 -12.40 -0.92 -11.34
CA ARG A 126 -13.26 -0.71 -12.51
C ARG A 126 -13.97 0.64 -12.46
N LYS A 127 -14.47 1.07 -11.29
CA LYS A 127 -15.09 2.38 -11.13
C LYS A 127 -14.09 3.50 -11.37
N PHE A 128 -12.91 3.40 -10.75
CA PHE A 128 -11.82 4.37 -10.93
C PHE A 128 -11.42 4.50 -12.40
N THR A 129 -11.14 3.39 -13.08
CA THR A 129 -10.79 3.37 -14.51
C THR A 129 -11.88 4.00 -15.36
N ARG A 130 -13.16 3.71 -15.09
CA ARG A 130 -14.27 4.31 -15.83
C ARG A 130 -14.34 5.82 -15.65
N THR A 131 -14.14 6.31 -14.43
CA THR A 131 -14.12 7.74 -14.13
C THR A 131 -12.98 8.43 -14.88
N VAL A 132 -11.76 7.89 -14.80
CA VAL A 132 -10.59 8.45 -15.48
C VAL A 132 -10.77 8.47 -16.99
N ILE A 133 -11.26 7.37 -17.59
CA ILE A 133 -11.53 7.30 -19.03
C ILE A 133 -12.58 8.33 -19.46
N SER A 134 -13.67 8.47 -18.71
CA SER A 134 -14.71 9.45 -19.02
C SER A 134 -14.17 10.88 -18.96
N GLN A 135 -13.41 11.22 -17.91
CA GLN A 135 -12.80 12.55 -17.76
C GLN A 135 -11.82 12.85 -18.90
N THR A 136 -11.00 11.86 -19.27
CA THR A 136 -10.02 12.01 -20.36
C THR A 136 -10.73 12.18 -21.70
N SER A 137 -11.81 11.41 -21.95
CA SER A 137 -12.62 11.53 -23.17
C SER A 137 -13.28 12.90 -23.29
N ASP A 138 -13.80 13.45 -22.19
CA ASP A 138 -14.40 14.79 -22.17
C ASP A 138 -13.36 15.88 -22.43
N GLN A 139 -12.14 15.73 -21.89
CA GLN A 139 -11.04 16.65 -22.16
C GLN A 139 -10.61 16.61 -23.63
N LEU A 140 -10.53 15.42 -24.24
CA LEU A 140 -10.21 15.25 -25.66
C LEU A 140 -11.27 15.90 -26.56
N ALA A 141 -12.55 15.70 -26.27
CA ALA A 141 -13.64 16.33 -27.02
C ALA A 141 -13.60 17.87 -26.94
N ARG A 142 -13.22 18.42 -25.78
CA ARG A 142 -13.03 19.87 -25.62
C ARG A 142 -11.86 20.37 -26.45
N ILE A 143 -10.73 19.66 -26.45
CA ILE A 143 -9.55 20.02 -27.24
C ILE A 143 -9.85 19.96 -28.74
N GLU A 144 -10.54 18.92 -29.20
CA GLU A 144 -10.98 18.77 -30.58
C GLU A 144 -11.86 19.96 -31.02
N SER A 145 -12.84 20.33 -30.19
CA SER A 145 -13.70 21.50 -30.47
C SER A 145 -12.95 22.83 -30.52
N HIS A 146 -11.86 22.98 -29.75
CA HIS A 146 -11.00 24.16 -29.79
C HIS A 146 -10.15 24.20 -31.07
N LEU A 147 -9.60 23.06 -31.48
CA LEU A 147 -8.83 22.94 -32.72
C LEU A 147 -9.69 23.19 -33.97
N GLU A 148 -10.91 22.67 -34.01
CA GLU A 148 -11.85 22.94 -35.12
C GLU A 148 -12.21 24.42 -35.24
N ARG A 149 -12.38 25.11 -34.11
CA ARG A 149 -12.63 26.56 -34.07
C ARG A 149 -11.45 27.39 -34.55
N GLU A 150 -10.22 27.04 -34.14
CA GLU A 150 -9.02 27.72 -34.60
C GLU A 150 -8.72 27.45 -36.08
N ALA A 151 -8.93 26.22 -36.56
CA ALA A 151 -8.76 25.86 -37.97
C ALA A 151 -9.78 26.58 -38.87
N GLY A 152 -11.03 26.73 -38.43
CA GLY A 152 -12.05 27.50 -39.13
C GLY A 152 -11.72 29.00 -39.24
N SER A 153 -11.13 29.58 -38.18
CA SER A 153 -10.73 31.00 -38.18
C SER A 153 -9.55 31.31 -39.10
N ARG A 154 -8.65 30.36 -39.37
CA ARG A 154 -7.50 30.56 -40.29
C ARG A 154 -7.88 30.47 -41.76
N ARG A 155 -8.97 29.75 -42.08
CA ARG A 155 -9.42 29.49 -43.45
C ARG A 155 -10.29 30.59 -44.06
N GLY A 156 -10.71 31.57 -43.25
CA GLY A 156 -11.52 32.72 -43.68
C GLY A 156 -10.73 34.02 -43.92
N ILE A 157 -9.40 33.98 -43.93
CA ILE A 157 -8.51 35.15 -44.07
C ILE A 157 -7.70 35.10 -45.39
N GLU A 158 -7.94 34.11 -46.26
CA GLU A 158 -7.40 34.06 -47.64
C GLU A 158 -8.47 34.41 -48.68
#